data_AF-A0A076HTL5-F1
#
_entry.id   AF-A0A076HTL5-F1
#
_cell.length_a   1.000
_cell.length_b   1.000
_cell.length_c   1.000
_cell.angle_alpha   90.00
_cell.angle_beta   90.00
_cell.angle_gamma   90.00
#
_symmetry.space_group_name_H-M   'P 1'
#
loop_
_entity.id
_entity.type
_entity.pdbx_description
1 polymer ?
#
loop_
_entity_poly.entity_id
_entity_poly.type
_entity_poly.pdbx_seq_one_letter_code
_entity_poly.pdbx_strand_id
1 'polypeptide(L)' 'MEYLNFKLIIASVIYSVLGILILVLSFVVIEKLSPRMLWKEIVEEHNTALAILGAAFMIAVALIISSAIHG' A
#
# COMPACT_ATOMS: atom_id res chain seq x y z
N MET A 1 -17.48 -24.10 20.99
CA MET A 1 -17.84 -23.39 19.74
C MET A 1 -17.74 -21.89 20.00
N GLU A 2 -16.52 -21.40 20.25
CA GLU A 2 -16.23 -19.99 20.50
C GLU A 2 -15.02 -19.57 19.64
N TYR A 3 -14.99 -20.05 18.40
CA TYR A 3 -13.88 -19.85 17.46
C TYR A 3 -14.07 -18.60 16.58
N LEU A 4 -15.30 -18.07 16.51
CA LEU A 4 -15.63 -16.87 15.75
C LEU A 4 -15.95 -15.72 16.69
N ASN A 5 -14.90 -15.02 17.11
CA ASN A 5 -15.07 -13.76 17.82
C ASN A 5 -15.37 -12.66 16.79
N PHE A 6 -16.66 -12.38 16.58
CA PHE A 6 -17.12 -11.36 15.62
C PHE A 6 -16.43 -10.00 15.82
N LYS A 7 -16.09 -9.64 17.06
CA LYS A 7 -15.37 -8.41 17.35
C LYS A 7 -13.96 -8.40 16.73
N LEU A 8 -13.24 -9.53 16.80
CA LEU A 8 -11.92 -9.67 16.19
C LEU A 8 -12.00 -9.63 14.66
N ILE A 9 -12.99 -10.30 14.07
CA ILE A 9 -13.17 -10.33 12.61
C ILE A 9 -13.45 -8.92 12.08
N ILE A 10 -14.37 -8.19 12.71
CA ILE A 10 -14.70 -6.81 12.34
C ILE A 10 -13.46 -5.90 12.47
N ALA A 11 -12.71 -6.04 13.56
CA ALA A 11 -11.46 -5.29 13.74
C ALA A 11 -10.46 -5.59 12.62
N SER A 12 -10.20 -6.86 12.31
CA SER A 12 -9.28 -7.27 11.24
C SER A 12 -9.68 -6.70 9.88
N VAL A 13 -10.99 -6.75 9.54
CA VAL A 13 -11.50 -6.17 8.29
C VAL A 13 -11.25 -4.66 8.26
N ILE A 14 -11.62 -3.92 9.32
CA ILE A 14 -11.43 -2.47 9.38
C ILE A 14 -9.96 -2.10 9.24
N TYR A 15 -9.06 -2.73 10.00
CA TYR A 15 -7.63 -2.43 9.93
C TYR A 15 -7.01 -2.82 8.57
N SER A 16 -7.46 -3.90 7.94
CA SER A 16 -7.01 -4.28 6.60
C SER A 16 -7.40 -3.23 5.55
N VAL A 17 -8.65 -2.76 5.59
CA VAL A 17 -9.16 -1.72 4.68
C VAL A 17 -8.42 -0.40 4.92
N LEU A 18 -8.20 -0.04 6.18
CA LEU A 18 -7.44 1.15 6.55
C LEU A 18 -6.01 1.10 5.98
N GLY A 19 -5.33 -0.05 6.13
CA GLY A 19 -3.98 -0.24 5.58
C GLY A 19 -3.95 -0.11 4.06
N ILE A 20 -4.91 -0.70 3.35
CA ILE A 20 -5.03 -0.56 1.89
C ILE A 20 -5.24 0.91 1.49
N LEU A 21 -6.13 1.62 2.18
CA LEU A 21 -6.39 3.03 1.90
C LEU A 21 -5.14 3.90 2.09
N ILE A 22 -4.39 3.70 3.17
CA ILE A 22 -3.15 4.44 3.43
C ILE A 22 -2.10 4.14 2.36
N LEU A 23 -1.99 2.88 1.93
CA LEU A 23 -1.06 2.47 0.89
C LEU A 23 -1.40 3.10 -0.47
N VAL A 24 -2.68 3.11 -0.86
CA VAL A 24 -3.16 3.78 -2.08
C VAL A 24 -2.91 5.29 -2.00
N LEU A 25 -3.22 5.93 -0.87
CA LEU A 25 -2.95 7.36 -0.69
C LEU A 25 -1.47 7.69 -0.81
N SER A 26 -0.62 6.85 -0.21
CA SER A 26 0.85 7.01 -0.30
C SER A 26 1.35 6.91 -1.74
N PHE A 27 0.80 5.97 -2.52
CA PHE A 27 1.11 5.84 -3.95
C PHE A 27 0.66 7.08 -4.74
N VAL A 28 -0.57 7.56 -4.53
CA VAL A 28 -1.10 8.77 -5.20
C VAL A 28 -0.28 10.01 -4.87
N VAL A 29 0.15 10.15 -3.61
CA VAL A 29 1.03 11.25 -3.18
C VAL A 29 2.36 11.21 -3.93
N ILE A 30 2.99 10.04 -4.03
CA ILE A 30 4.24 9.87 -4.79
C ILE A 30 4.04 10.11 -6.28
N GLU A 31 2.96 9.62 -6.87
CA GLU A 31 2.65 9.83 -8.28
C GLU A 31 2.51 11.33 -8.60
N LYS A 32 1.89 12.09 -7.70
CA LYS A 32 1.75 13.55 -7.84
C LYS A 32 3.04 14.33 -7.58
N LEU A 33 3.90 13.84 -6.69
CA LEU A 33 5.22 14.42 -6.43
C LEU A 33 6.22 14.10 -7.54
N SER A 34 6.03 12.98 -8.23
CA SER A 34 6.94 12.54 -9.28
C SER A 34 6.84 13.50 -10.48
N PRO A 35 7.95 14.08 -10.95
CA PRO A 35 7.94 15.03 -12.07
C PRO A 35 7.53 14.38 -13.40
N ARG A 36 7.55 13.05 -13.48
CA ARG A 36 7.00 12.26 -14.59
C ARG A 36 5.87 11.38 -14.06
N MET A 37 4.85 11.18 -14.88
CA MET A 37 3.77 10.24 -14.56
C MET A 37 4.36 8.84 -14.49
N LEU A 38 4.44 8.28 -13.28
CA LEU A 38 4.96 6.93 -13.05
C LEU A 38 4.17 5.91 -13.86
N TRP A 39 2.85 6.09 -13.96
CA TRP A 39 1.99 5.26 -14.79
C TRP A 39 2.45 5.22 -16.25
N LYS A 40 2.72 6.39 -16.84
CA LYS A 40 3.18 6.50 -18.23
C LYS A 40 4.52 5.80 -18.42
N GLU A 41 5.48 6.08 -17.56
CA GLU A 41 6.83 5.49 -17.66
C GLU A 41 6.81 3.96 -17.47
N ILE A 42 5.96 3.42 -16.60
CA ILE A 42 5.88 1.98 -16.34
C ILE A 42 5.09 1.26 -17.45
N VAL A 43 3.94 1.80 -17.84
CA VAL A 43 2.98 1.13 -18.74
C VAL A 43 3.28 1.38 -20.21
N GLU A 44 3.62 2.61 -20.60
CA GLU A 44 3.86 2.99 -22.00
C GLU A 44 5.34 2.85 -22.37
N GLU A 45 6.24 3.38 -21.54
CA GLU A 45 7.69 3.37 -21.82
C GLU A 45 8.39 2.09 -21.32
N HIS A 46 7.66 1.18 -20.68
CA HIS A 46 8.15 -0.09 -20.14
C HIS A 46 9.41 0.06 -19.26
N ASN A 47 9.47 1.11 -18.45
CA ASN A 47 10.60 1.40 -17.58
C ASN A 47 10.62 0.46 -16.36
N THR A 48 11.28 -0.70 -16.52
CA THR A 48 11.41 -1.72 -15.47
C THR A 48 12.09 -1.18 -14.21
N ALA A 49 13.02 -0.23 -14.32
CA ALA A 49 13.70 0.35 -13.17
C ALA A 49 12.73 1.13 -12.28
N LEU A 50 11.83 1.92 -12.89
CA LEU A 50 10.77 2.62 -12.15
C LEU A 50 9.71 1.66 -11.61
N ALA A 51 9.40 0.57 -12.31
CA ALA A 51 8.50 -0.47 -11.81
C ALA A 51 9.06 -1.14 -10.54
N ILE A 52 10.36 -1.49 -10.53
CA ILE A 52 11.03 -2.07 -9.36
C ILE A 52 11.06 -1.06 -8.22
N LEU A 53 11.38 0.21 -8.50
CA LEU A 53 11.38 1.27 -7.48
C LEU A 53 9.98 1.45 -6.85
N GLY A 54 8.93 1.46 -7.68
CA GLY A 54 7.55 1.54 -7.22
C GLY A 54 7.16 0.34 -6.35
N ALA A 55 7.53 -0.88 -6.77
CA ALA A 55 7.30 -2.08 -5.97
C ALA A 55 8.02 -2.04 -4.62
N ALA A 56 9.30 -1.65 -4.61
CA ALA A 56 10.09 -1.51 -3.39
C ALA A 56 9.49 -0.46 -2.44
N PHE A 57 9.01 0.66 -2.99
CA PHE A 57 8.32 1.69 -2.22
C PHE A 57 7.01 1.17 -1.60
N MET A 58 6.18 0.47 -2.36
CA MET A 58 4.93 -0.13 -1.86
C MET A 58 5.20 -1.12 -0.73
N ILE A 59 6.25 -1.94 -0.84
CA ILE A 59 6.67 -2.86 0.22
C ILE A 59 7.11 -2.09 1.47
N ALA A 60 7.93 -1.05 1.32
CA ALA A 60 8.40 -0.24 2.44
C ALA A 60 7.23 0.41 3.20
N VAL A 61 6.25 0.98 2.49
CA VAL A 61 5.04 1.56 3.10
C VAL A 61 4.20 0.49 3.79
N ALA A 62 4.01 -0.67 3.17
CA ALA A 62 3.28 -1.78 3.79
C ALA A 62 3.93 -2.23 5.11
N LEU A 63 5.27 -2.28 5.17
CA LEU A 63 6.01 -2.61 6.39
C LEU A 63 5.84 -1.55 7.49
N ILE A 64 5.86 -0.25 7.13
CA ILE A 64 5.60 0.84 8.09
C ILE A 64 4.18 0.70 8.66
N ILE A 65 3.18 0.48 7.81
CA ILE A 65 1.78 0.28 8.23
C ILE A 65 1.65 -0.94 9.14
N SER A 66 2.26 -2.06 8.75
CA SER A 66 2.26 -3.29 9.56
C SER A 66 2.86 -3.05 10.94
N SER A 67 3.95 -2.28 11.02
CA SER A 67 4.62 -1.94 12.28
C SER A 67 3.77 -0.99 13.13
N ALA A 68 3.03 -0.07 12.52
CA ALA A 68 2.15 0.86 13.21
C ALA A 68 0.87 0.21 13.77
N ILE A 69 0.35 -0.83 13.10
CA ILE A 69 -0.86 -1.55 13.54
C ILE A 69 -0.56 -2.55 14.67
N HIS A 70 0.63 -3.16 14.66
CA HIS A 70 1.04 -4.15 15.67
C HIS A 70 2.00 -3.60 16.73
N GLY A 71 2.20 -2.27 16.76
CA GLY A 71 3.06 -1.56 17.71
C GLY A 71 2.39 -1.24 19.03
#